data_AF-A0A8H6XYB5-F1
#
_entry.id   AF-A0A8H6XYB5-F1
#
_cell.length_a   1.000
_cell.length_b   1.000
_cell.length_c   1.000
_cell.angle_alpha   90.00
_cell.angle_beta   90.00
_cell.angle_gamma   90.00
#
_symmetry.space_group_name_H-M   'P 1'
#
loop_
_entity.id
_entity.type
_entity.pdbx_description
1 polymer ?
#
loop_
_entity_poly.entity_id
_entity_poly.type
_entity_poly.pdbx_seq_one_letter_code
_entity_poly.pdbx_strand_id
1 'polypeptide(L)'
;MADDSAAPRRSTRKPKPTQRELLPAAETVPSKRKAKEDVDPAQQLRSMLQNPKSRLTKMDISDLINANSWNMLSPDSQSRLAALLPPTAFSSFQPSIGSDHPAAAESMNVDSSGLSPIDTSLFTDSHFLAAAHTFQDHLFSNWLSDAHAEKVKKYEQGIRDGSLAAPWKDEVWERDNAKEEPTTPHSQSSSTRAGEAAELKLVDLTKSSVLREGDILAYKRHFSNLGVVVEKDVIIQIIDPRTHSLTVLLEPGTTRDLPTQLLMPGPCDPTAPTRSMTITTPTQLESGLLDVYGVDRAKRPNGNAWKSFTLWRWAGDSLEHNLLEDNGRRGGRQEHGTLFYLRACHYEDR
;
A
#
# COMPACT_ATOMS: atom_id res chain seq x y z
N MET A 1 24.39 49.05 -8.95
CA MET A 1 24.70 48.77 -7.54
C MET A 1 24.00 47.48 -7.18
N ALA A 2 24.70 46.62 -6.44
CA ALA A 2 24.42 45.22 -6.04
C ALA A 2 22.95 44.97 -5.58
N ASP A 3 22.40 43.74 -5.53
CA ASP A 3 23.04 42.44 -5.30
C ASP A 3 22.10 41.27 -5.73
N ASP A 4 22.72 40.12 -5.92
CA ASP A 4 22.23 38.80 -6.29
C ASP A 4 21.45 38.11 -5.15
N SER A 5 20.50 37.23 -5.46
CA SER A 5 20.10 36.12 -4.55
C SER A 5 19.37 35.01 -5.33
N ALA A 6 20.20 34.14 -5.90
CA ALA A 6 19.82 32.95 -6.64
C ALA A 6 19.38 31.78 -5.74
N ALA A 7 18.41 31.01 -6.25
CA ALA A 7 17.91 29.76 -5.67
C ALA A 7 18.98 28.64 -5.60
N PRO A 8 18.90 27.73 -4.61
CA PRO A 8 19.87 26.65 -4.46
C PRO A 8 19.66 25.56 -5.53
N ARG A 9 20.67 25.37 -6.38
CA ARG A 9 20.74 24.32 -7.39
C ARG A 9 21.19 22.98 -6.80
N ARG A 10 20.42 21.95 -7.17
CA ARG A 10 20.64 20.52 -7.00
C ARG A 10 22.09 20.10 -7.25
N SER A 11 22.67 19.38 -6.28
CA SER A 11 24.00 18.77 -6.35
C SER A 11 24.02 17.66 -7.41
N THR A 12 24.66 17.93 -8.54
CA THR A 12 25.03 16.93 -9.55
C THR A 12 26.46 16.46 -9.28
N ARG A 13 26.60 15.17 -8.97
CA ARG A 13 27.86 14.45 -8.79
C ARG A 13 28.75 14.62 -10.03
N LYS A 14 29.97 15.16 -9.86
CA LYS A 14 30.94 15.35 -10.96
C LYS A 14 31.48 14.00 -11.46
N PRO A 15 31.58 13.77 -12.78
CA PRO A 15 32.29 12.62 -13.32
C PRO A 15 33.80 12.75 -13.14
N LYS A 16 34.46 11.62 -12.87
CA LYS A 16 35.91 11.50 -12.66
C LYS A 16 36.64 11.73 -13.99
N PRO A 17 37.68 12.58 -14.07
CA PRO A 17 38.39 12.84 -15.32
C PRO A 17 39.31 11.66 -15.65
N THR A 18 39.11 11.10 -16.84
CA THR A 18 40.02 10.14 -17.48
C THR A 18 41.18 10.92 -18.10
N GLN A 19 42.36 10.86 -17.48
CA GLN A 19 43.59 11.29 -18.12
C GLN A 19 43.94 10.27 -19.21
N ARG A 20 43.90 10.75 -20.46
CA ARG A 20 44.40 10.06 -21.65
C ARG A 20 45.82 10.58 -21.88
N GLU A 21 46.79 9.87 -21.35
CA GLU A 21 48.20 10.08 -21.68
C GLU A 21 48.56 9.17 -22.87
N LEU A 22 49.01 9.83 -23.93
CA LEU A 22 49.44 9.24 -25.20
C LEU A 22 50.88 8.77 -25.07
N LEU A 23 51.12 7.46 -25.09
CA LEU A 23 52.41 6.84 -25.43
C LEU A 23 52.19 5.53 -26.22
N PRO A 24 53.19 5.09 -27.00
CA PRO A 24 52.96 4.45 -28.30
C PRO A 24 52.76 2.93 -28.24
N ALA A 25 52.27 2.43 -29.37
CA ALA A 25 51.92 1.04 -29.65
C ALA A 25 52.91 0.01 -29.08
N ALA A 26 52.46 -0.72 -28.07
CA ALA A 26 53.02 -2.01 -27.69
C ALA A 26 52.19 -3.11 -28.36
N GLU A 27 52.88 -3.96 -29.12
CA GLU A 27 52.34 -5.08 -29.86
C GLU A 27 51.54 -6.03 -28.96
N THR A 28 50.28 -6.27 -29.33
CA THR A 28 49.40 -7.21 -28.65
C THR A 28 49.85 -8.64 -28.93
N VAL A 29 50.54 -9.24 -27.95
CA VAL A 29 50.83 -10.68 -27.95
C VAL A 29 49.49 -11.45 -27.81
N PRO A 30 49.17 -12.39 -28.71
CA PRO A 30 47.94 -13.15 -28.63
C PRO A 30 47.95 -14.02 -27.36
N SER A 31 47.00 -13.75 -26.47
CA SER A 31 46.69 -14.56 -25.30
C SER A 31 46.42 -16.01 -25.75
N LYS A 32 47.32 -16.92 -25.37
CA LYS A 32 47.16 -18.37 -25.55
C LYS A 32 45.87 -18.79 -24.83
N ARG A 33 44.84 -19.17 -25.60
CA ARG A 33 43.65 -19.84 -25.08
C ARG A 33 44.10 -21.10 -24.35
N LYS A 34 43.99 -21.10 -23.01
CA LYS A 34 44.14 -22.31 -22.21
C LYS A 34 43.15 -23.35 -22.75
N ALA A 35 43.65 -24.56 -23.01
CA ALA A 35 42.84 -25.70 -23.40
C ALA A 35 41.70 -25.87 -22.40
N LYS A 36 40.48 -26.12 -22.91
CA LYS A 36 39.34 -26.49 -22.07
C LYS A 36 39.69 -27.79 -21.37
N GLU A 37 39.91 -27.69 -20.07
CA GLU A 37 39.94 -28.83 -19.16
C GLU A 37 38.58 -29.52 -19.26
N ASP A 38 38.57 -30.84 -19.45
CA ASP A 38 37.34 -31.64 -19.47
C ASP A 38 36.74 -31.62 -18.06
N VAL A 39 35.91 -30.61 -17.79
CA VAL A 39 35.18 -30.48 -16.54
C VAL A 39 34.14 -31.59 -16.49
N ASP A 40 34.14 -32.35 -15.39
CA ASP A 40 33.14 -33.37 -15.07
C ASP A 40 31.71 -32.81 -15.31
N PRO A 41 30.87 -33.48 -16.11
CA PRO A 41 29.53 -33.00 -16.45
C PRO A 41 28.68 -32.67 -15.21
N ALA A 42 28.88 -33.37 -14.10
CA ALA A 42 28.17 -33.08 -12.85
C ALA A 42 28.57 -31.74 -12.23
N GLN A 43 29.86 -31.38 -12.30
CA GLN A 43 30.36 -30.11 -11.78
C GLN A 43 29.95 -28.94 -12.68
N GLN A 44 29.93 -29.18 -14.00
CA GLN A 44 29.42 -28.20 -14.96
C GLN A 44 27.94 -27.88 -14.69
N LEU A 45 27.12 -28.90 -14.42
CA LEU A 45 25.70 -28.72 -14.13
C LEU A 45 25.47 -27.97 -12.81
N ARG A 46 26.22 -28.30 -11.75
CA ARG A 46 26.18 -27.54 -10.49
C ARG A 46 26.56 -26.07 -10.70
N SER A 47 27.64 -25.81 -11.42
CA SER A 47 28.07 -24.45 -11.74
C SER A 47 26.99 -23.69 -12.53
N MET A 48 26.29 -24.37 -13.44
CA MET A 48 25.19 -23.77 -14.19
C MET A 48 23.96 -23.44 -13.33
N LEU A 49 23.62 -24.29 -12.36
CA LEU A 49 22.42 -24.15 -11.52
C LEU A 49 22.64 -23.34 -10.23
N GLN A 50 23.87 -23.00 -9.86
CA GLN A 50 24.16 -22.27 -8.63
C GLN A 50 24.85 -20.92 -8.87
N ASN A 51 25.50 -20.73 -10.03
CA ASN A 51 26.26 -19.51 -10.28
C ASN A 51 25.36 -18.38 -10.84
N PRO A 52 25.33 -17.19 -10.23
CA PRO A 52 24.54 -16.06 -10.73
C PRO A 52 25.01 -15.56 -12.11
N LYS A 53 26.28 -15.85 -12.47
CA LYS A 53 26.85 -15.52 -13.79
C LYS A 53 26.64 -16.65 -14.82
N SER A 54 25.86 -17.67 -14.49
CA SER A 54 25.51 -18.75 -15.41
C SER A 54 24.84 -18.21 -16.67
N ARG A 55 24.99 -18.94 -17.79
CA ARG A 55 24.29 -18.60 -19.03
C ARG A 55 22.77 -18.70 -18.89
N LEU A 56 22.29 -19.51 -17.93
CA LEU A 56 20.87 -19.68 -17.63
C LEU A 56 20.18 -18.39 -17.16
N THR A 57 20.90 -17.41 -16.60
CA THR A 57 20.30 -16.12 -16.21
C THR A 57 20.11 -15.16 -17.38
N LYS A 58 20.69 -15.45 -18.56
CA LYS A 58 20.65 -14.58 -19.74
C LYS A 58 19.79 -15.12 -20.87
N MET A 59 19.45 -16.40 -20.83
CA MET A 59 18.58 -17.05 -21.80
C MET A 59 17.15 -16.98 -21.32
N ASP A 60 16.19 -16.99 -22.24
CA ASP A 60 14.80 -17.16 -21.86
C ASP A 60 14.56 -18.62 -21.43
N ILE A 61 13.96 -18.82 -20.27
CA ILE A 61 13.73 -20.17 -19.72
C ILE A 61 12.58 -20.88 -20.43
N SER A 62 11.63 -20.14 -21.01
CA SER A 62 10.53 -20.70 -21.81
C SER A 62 11.04 -21.39 -23.08
N ASP A 63 12.14 -20.90 -23.65
CA ASP A 63 12.77 -21.51 -24.83
C ASP A 63 13.46 -22.83 -24.48
N LEU A 64 13.86 -23.00 -23.22
CA LEU A 64 14.53 -24.21 -22.73
C LEU A 64 13.53 -25.26 -22.22
N ILE A 65 12.51 -24.83 -21.47
CA ILE A 65 11.52 -25.70 -20.85
C ILE A 65 10.19 -25.57 -21.62
N ASN A 66 10.02 -26.39 -22.65
CA ASN A 66 8.82 -26.40 -23.50
C ASN A 66 8.42 -27.83 -23.87
N ALA A 67 7.29 -27.96 -24.55
CA ALA A 67 6.77 -29.26 -24.98
C ALA A 67 7.75 -30.03 -25.89
N ASN A 68 8.55 -29.33 -26.70
CA ASN A 68 9.54 -29.98 -27.57
C ASN A 68 10.68 -30.58 -26.75
N SER A 69 11.24 -29.84 -25.80
CA SER A 69 12.31 -30.35 -24.94
C SER A 69 11.82 -31.47 -24.03
N TRP A 70 10.57 -31.41 -23.57
CA TRP A 70 9.93 -32.51 -22.84
C TRP A 70 9.86 -33.80 -23.67
N ASN A 71 9.42 -33.71 -24.92
CA ASN A 71 9.30 -34.86 -25.83
C ASN A 71 10.65 -35.46 -26.23
N MET A 72 11.75 -34.73 -26.08
CA MET A 72 13.10 -35.24 -26.30
C MET A 72 13.65 -36.06 -25.11
N LEU A 73 13.01 -36.02 -23.95
CA LEU A 73 13.43 -36.77 -22.76
C LEU A 73 13.05 -38.26 -22.89
N SER A 74 13.80 -39.12 -22.20
CA SER A 74 13.45 -40.55 -22.11
C SER A 74 12.16 -40.75 -21.30
N PRO A 75 11.39 -41.82 -21.56
CA PRO A 75 10.16 -42.12 -20.82
C PRO A 75 10.38 -42.23 -19.30
N ASP A 76 11.53 -42.75 -18.89
CA ASP A 76 11.91 -42.86 -17.48
C ASP A 76 12.12 -41.48 -16.85
N SER A 77 12.76 -40.55 -17.56
CA SER A 77 12.95 -39.17 -17.09
C SER A 77 11.63 -38.41 -17.05
N GLN A 78 10.76 -38.58 -18.05
CA GLN A 78 9.42 -37.99 -18.06
C GLN A 78 8.60 -38.48 -16.86
N SER A 79 8.63 -39.78 -16.55
CA SER A 79 7.91 -40.36 -15.42
C SER A 79 8.40 -39.80 -14.07
N ARG A 80 9.71 -39.62 -13.91
CA ARG A 80 10.29 -39.03 -12.69
C ARG A 80 9.93 -37.55 -12.54
N LEU A 81 9.92 -36.79 -13.64
CA LEU A 81 9.55 -35.38 -13.62
C LEU A 81 8.05 -35.19 -13.42
N ALA A 82 7.22 -36.06 -14.01
CA ALA A 82 5.78 -36.06 -13.80
C ALA A 82 5.42 -36.21 -12.31
N ALA A 83 6.15 -37.04 -11.57
CA ALA A 83 5.94 -37.19 -10.12
C ALA A 83 6.18 -35.90 -9.29
N LEU A 84 6.88 -34.90 -9.85
CA LEU A 84 7.15 -33.62 -9.20
C LEU A 84 6.15 -32.51 -9.62
N LEU A 85 5.33 -32.76 -10.65
CA LEU A 85 4.36 -31.79 -11.13
C LEU A 85 3.09 -31.84 -10.28
N PRO A 86 2.39 -30.69 -10.14
CA PRO A 86 1.12 -30.67 -9.43
C PRO A 86 0.08 -31.55 -10.16
N PRO A 87 -0.90 -32.12 -9.45
CA PRO A 87 -1.95 -32.93 -10.07
C PRO A 87 -2.68 -32.22 -11.21
N THR A 88 -2.80 -30.89 -11.14
CA THR A 88 -3.42 -30.03 -12.18
C THR A 88 -2.70 -30.04 -13.52
N ALA A 89 -1.45 -30.50 -13.57
CA ALA A 89 -0.67 -30.62 -14.81
C ALA A 89 -1.13 -31.77 -15.71
N PHE A 90 -1.93 -32.68 -15.18
CA PHE A 90 -2.42 -33.85 -15.90
C PHE A 90 -3.81 -33.60 -16.45
N SER A 91 -4.02 -33.97 -17.70
CA SER A 91 -5.30 -33.87 -18.40
C SER A 91 -6.46 -34.60 -17.70
N SER A 92 -6.15 -35.55 -16.82
CA SER A 92 -7.14 -36.28 -16.03
C SER A 92 -7.53 -35.63 -14.72
N PHE A 93 -6.95 -34.47 -14.37
CA PHE A 93 -7.29 -33.81 -13.13
C PHE A 93 -8.72 -33.30 -13.16
N GLN A 94 -9.54 -33.82 -12.25
CA GLN A 94 -10.86 -33.29 -11.97
C GLN A 94 -10.81 -32.53 -10.65
N PRO A 95 -11.24 -31.25 -10.62
CA PRO A 95 -11.32 -30.49 -9.37
C PRO A 95 -12.29 -31.21 -8.42
N SER A 96 -11.77 -31.81 -7.35
CA SER A 96 -12.60 -32.39 -6.31
C SER A 96 -12.96 -31.32 -5.29
N ILE A 97 -14.26 -31.17 -5.03
CA ILE A 97 -14.74 -30.35 -3.92
C ILE A 97 -14.47 -31.12 -2.60
N GLY A 98 -14.02 -30.42 -1.55
CA GLY A 98 -13.79 -31.03 -0.24
C GLY A 98 -15.07 -31.66 0.35
N SER A 99 -14.90 -32.72 1.13
CA SER A 99 -16.01 -33.49 1.76
C SER A 99 -16.97 -32.64 2.59
N ASP A 100 -16.49 -31.50 3.07
CA ASP A 100 -17.23 -30.62 3.99
C ASP A 100 -18.09 -29.59 3.24
N HIS A 101 -18.01 -29.57 1.91
CA HIS A 101 -18.79 -28.66 1.09
C HIS A 101 -20.17 -29.26 0.77
N PRO A 102 -21.27 -28.50 0.91
CA PRO A 102 -22.63 -29.02 0.72
C PRO A 102 -22.93 -29.57 -0.69
N ALA A 103 -22.13 -29.18 -1.69
CA ALA A 103 -22.23 -29.69 -3.07
C ALA A 103 -21.48 -31.03 -3.31
N ALA A 104 -20.80 -31.58 -2.30
CA ALA A 104 -20.00 -32.80 -2.44
C ALA A 104 -20.84 -34.10 -2.48
N ALA A 105 -22.15 -34.03 -2.21
CA ALA A 105 -23.00 -35.21 -2.01
C ALA A 105 -23.35 -36.02 -3.29
N GLU A 106 -22.95 -35.58 -4.49
CA GLU A 106 -23.40 -36.20 -5.76
C GLU A 106 -22.28 -36.72 -6.70
N SER A 107 -21.01 -36.81 -6.29
CA SER A 107 -19.98 -37.37 -7.20
C SER A 107 -19.85 -38.89 -7.05
N MET A 108 -20.34 -39.64 -8.04
CA MET A 108 -20.00 -41.07 -8.18
C MET A 108 -18.52 -41.23 -8.48
N ASN A 109 -17.81 -41.92 -7.60
CA ASN A 109 -16.36 -42.12 -7.66
C ASN A 109 -16.01 -43.09 -8.80
N VAL A 110 -15.30 -42.62 -9.83
CA VAL A 110 -14.76 -43.46 -10.92
C VAL A 110 -13.25 -43.52 -10.76
N ASP A 111 -12.77 -44.60 -10.16
CA ASP A 111 -11.34 -44.93 -10.02
C ASP A 111 -10.68 -44.96 -11.41
N SER A 112 -9.98 -43.88 -11.76
CA SER A 112 -9.20 -43.76 -12.99
C SER A 112 -7.72 -43.75 -12.64
N SER A 113 -7.23 -44.89 -12.16
CA SER A 113 -5.82 -45.13 -11.84
C SER A 113 -5.01 -45.35 -13.11
N GLY A 114 -4.83 -44.30 -13.91
CA GLY A 114 -3.99 -44.30 -15.09
C GLY A 114 -3.11 -43.05 -15.11
N LEU A 115 -1.81 -43.23 -15.35
CA LEU A 115 -0.89 -42.14 -15.65
C LEU A 115 -1.37 -41.45 -16.93
N SER A 116 -2.13 -40.37 -16.75
CA SER A 116 -2.69 -39.65 -17.87
C SER A 116 -1.62 -38.75 -18.48
N PRO A 117 -1.65 -38.53 -19.80
CA PRO A 117 -0.66 -37.70 -20.45
C PRO A 117 -0.67 -36.29 -19.86
N ILE A 118 0.53 -35.74 -19.69
CA ILE A 118 0.73 -34.34 -19.30
C ILE A 118 0.05 -33.44 -20.33
N ASP A 119 -0.66 -32.42 -19.86
CA ASP A 119 -1.18 -31.41 -20.77
C ASP A 119 -0.02 -30.51 -21.23
N THR A 120 0.26 -30.51 -22.54
CA THR A 120 1.30 -29.67 -23.13
C THR A 120 1.02 -28.17 -22.97
N SER A 121 -0.22 -27.78 -22.70
CA SER A 121 -0.59 -26.39 -22.40
C SER A 121 0.06 -25.85 -21.11
N LEU A 122 0.47 -26.75 -20.20
CA LEU A 122 1.15 -26.41 -18.95
C LEU A 122 2.40 -25.56 -19.16
N PHE A 123 3.18 -25.86 -20.20
CA PHE A 123 4.42 -25.12 -20.49
C PHE A 123 4.16 -23.68 -20.94
N THR A 124 2.94 -23.37 -21.36
CA THR A 124 2.49 -22.03 -21.73
C THR A 124 1.64 -21.37 -20.65
N ASP A 125 1.38 -22.06 -19.54
CA ASP A 125 0.62 -21.48 -18.43
C ASP A 125 1.40 -20.35 -17.76
N SER A 126 0.68 -19.28 -17.46
CA SER A 126 1.18 -18.08 -16.79
C SER A 126 1.83 -18.42 -15.44
N HIS A 127 1.26 -19.35 -14.67
CA HIS A 127 1.81 -19.75 -13.38
C HIS A 127 3.12 -20.52 -13.52
N PHE A 128 3.20 -21.43 -14.49
CA PHE A 128 4.43 -22.17 -14.77
C PHE A 128 5.55 -21.25 -15.26
N LEU A 129 5.24 -20.34 -16.20
CA LEU A 129 6.21 -19.35 -16.70
C LEU A 129 6.67 -18.41 -15.59
N ALA A 130 5.75 -17.91 -14.75
CA ALA A 130 6.11 -17.08 -13.61
C ALA A 130 7.03 -17.81 -12.63
N ALA A 131 6.76 -19.09 -12.33
CA ALA A 131 7.64 -19.91 -11.49
C ALA A 131 9.03 -20.12 -12.13
N ALA A 132 9.09 -20.32 -13.44
CA ALA A 132 10.34 -20.49 -14.17
C ALA A 132 11.18 -19.20 -14.16
N HIS A 133 10.58 -18.03 -14.39
CA HIS A 133 11.28 -16.74 -14.28
C HIS A 133 11.71 -16.45 -12.85
N THR A 134 10.85 -16.74 -11.87
CA THR A 134 11.19 -16.63 -10.45
C THR A 134 12.42 -17.48 -10.11
N PHE A 135 12.53 -18.69 -10.66
CA PHE A 135 13.72 -19.51 -10.51
C PHE A 135 14.97 -18.86 -11.13
N GLN A 136 14.87 -18.22 -12.30
CA GLN A 136 15.99 -17.47 -12.88
C GLN A 136 16.39 -16.27 -12.01
N ASP A 137 15.42 -15.55 -11.45
CA ASP A 137 15.67 -14.43 -10.55
C ASP A 137 16.34 -14.89 -9.25
N HIS A 138 15.95 -16.07 -8.75
CA HIS A 138 16.59 -16.71 -7.59
C HIS A 138 18.03 -17.11 -7.90
N LEU A 139 18.29 -17.63 -9.11
CA LEU A 139 19.64 -17.93 -9.58
C LEU A 139 20.49 -16.65 -9.67
N PHE A 140 19.95 -15.58 -10.26
CA PHE A 140 20.62 -14.30 -10.41
C PHE A 140 20.92 -13.63 -9.05
N SER A 141 19.96 -13.71 -8.12
CA SER A 141 20.07 -13.17 -6.76
C SER A 141 20.96 -14.04 -5.85
N ASN A 142 21.59 -15.09 -6.38
CA ASN A 142 22.46 -16.01 -5.66
C ASN A 142 21.73 -16.74 -4.50
N TRP A 143 20.42 -16.92 -4.64
CA TRP A 143 19.55 -17.52 -3.62
C TRP A 143 19.79 -19.04 -3.49
N LEU A 144 20.17 -19.69 -4.58
CA LEU A 144 20.50 -21.12 -4.66
C LEU A 144 21.96 -21.45 -4.27
N SER A 145 22.72 -20.48 -3.76
CA SER A 145 24.09 -20.71 -3.33
C SER A 145 24.17 -21.47 -2.00
N ASP A 146 25.24 -22.25 -1.83
CA ASP A 146 25.51 -22.99 -0.58
C ASP A 146 25.56 -22.04 0.64
N ALA A 147 26.12 -20.84 0.45
CA ALA A 147 26.17 -19.81 1.49
C ALA A 147 24.77 -19.35 1.95
N HIS A 148 23.79 -19.32 1.04
CA HIS A 148 22.41 -19.02 1.40
C HIS A 148 21.73 -20.22 2.07
N ALA A 149 21.95 -21.44 1.55
CA ALA A 149 21.41 -22.66 2.14
C ALA A 149 21.86 -22.84 3.60
N GLU A 150 23.12 -22.52 3.92
CA GLU A 150 23.65 -22.52 5.29
C GLU A 150 22.94 -21.49 6.18
N LYS A 151 22.66 -20.29 5.66
CA LYS A 151 21.92 -19.25 6.40
C LYS A 151 20.49 -19.69 6.71
N VAL A 152 19.79 -20.29 5.74
CA VAL A 152 18.44 -20.83 5.94
C VAL A 152 18.46 -21.93 6.99
N LYS A 153 19.38 -22.89 6.88
CA LYS A 153 19.53 -23.98 7.85
C LYS A 153 19.79 -23.45 9.26
N LYS A 154 20.65 -22.44 9.41
CA LYS A 154 20.91 -21.78 10.69
C LYS A 154 19.65 -21.09 11.24
N TYR A 155 18.87 -20.44 10.38
CA TYR A 155 17.63 -19.78 10.76
C TYR A 155 16.56 -20.79 11.19
N GLU A 156 16.36 -21.88 10.43
CA GLU A 156 15.48 -22.98 10.79
C GLU A 156 15.87 -23.64 12.11
N GLN A 157 17.17 -23.85 12.35
CA GLN A 157 17.68 -24.33 13.63
C GLN A 157 17.35 -23.34 14.75
N GLY A 158 17.56 -22.05 14.56
CA GLY A 158 17.21 -21.03 15.55
C GLY A 158 15.72 -20.98 15.87
N ILE A 159 14.84 -21.22 14.88
CA ILE A 159 13.40 -21.36 15.10
C ILE A 159 13.09 -22.61 15.93
N ARG A 160 13.67 -23.77 15.58
CA ARG A 160 13.47 -25.01 16.33
C ARG A 160 13.97 -24.90 17.77
N ASP A 161 15.09 -24.22 17.98
CA ASP A 161 15.69 -23.99 19.29
C ASP A 161 14.98 -22.87 20.08
N GLY A 162 14.05 -22.14 19.46
CA GLY A 162 13.34 -21.01 20.05
C GLY A 162 14.19 -19.75 20.28
N SER A 163 15.43 -19.74 19.80
CA SER A 163 16.36 -18.61 19.92
C SER A 163 16.12 -17.50 18.89
N LEU A 164 15.54 -17.88 17.74
CA LEU A 164 15.15 -16.96 16.68
C LEU A 164 13.66 -17.14 16.39
N ALA A 165 12.87 -16.11 16.69
CA ALA A 165 11.52 -15.98 16.15
C ALA A 165 11.54 -14.86 15.12
N ALA A 166 10.80 -15.04 14.02
CA ALA A 166 10.37 -13.87 13.27
C ALA A 166 9.51 -13.03 14.23
N PRO A 167 9.85 -11.76 14.49
CA PRO A 167 9.02 -10.93 15.35
C PRO A 167 7.62 -10.90 14.76
N TRP A 168 6.60 -11.06 15.61
CA TRP A 168 5.23 -11.08 15.13
C TRP A 168 4.95 -9.77 14.39
N LYS A 169 4.17 -9.85 13.31
CA LYS A 169 3.80 -8.67 12.52
C LYS A 169 3.26 -7.56 13.43
N ASP A 170 2.50 -7.94 14.45
CA ASP A 170 1.92 -7.03 15.42
C ASP A 170 2.97 -6.44 16.36
N GLU A 171 3.99 -7.20 16.82
CA GLU A 171 5.09 -6.66 17.63
C GLU A 171 5.98 -5.69 16.87
N VAL A 172 6.24 -5.96 15.58
CA VAL A 172 6.96 -5.02 14.70
C VAL A 172 6.12 -3.78 14.49
N TRP A 173 4.83 -3.94 14.21
CA TRP A 173 3.92 -2.83 14.04
C TRP A 173 3.78 -2.00 15.31
N GLU A 174 3.65 -2.63 16.48
CA GLU A 174 3.58 -1.97 17.77
C GLU A 174 4.89 -1.25 18.10
N ARG A 175 6.05 -1.78 17.73
CA ARG A 175 7.32 -1.06 17.90
C ARG A 175 7.40 0.18 17.02
N ASP A 176 6.97 0.04 15.76
CA ASP A 176 7.04 1.11 14.77
C ASP A 176 5.91 2.15 14.93
N ASN A 177 4.84 1.78 15.64
CA ASN A 177 3.65 2.60 15.87
C ASN A 177 3.34 2.74 17.36
N ALA A 178 4.29 2.42 18.24
CA ALA A 178 4.18 2.65 19.67
C ALA A 178 3.89 4.13 19.84
N LYS A 179 2.72 4.43 20.41
CA LYS A 179 2.38 5.80 20.79
C LYS A 179 3.46 6.23 21.76
N GLU A 180 4.30 7.18 21.35
CA GLU A 180 5.26 7.80 22.25
C GLU A 180 4.51 8.22 23.52
N GLU A 181 4.74 7.51 24.61
CA GLU A 181 4.34 7.99 25.92
C GLU A 181 5.04 9.33 26.15
N PRO A 182 4.35 10.35 26.69
CA PRO A 182 4.88 11.70 26.79
C PRO A 182 5.87 11.80 27.94
N THR A 183 7.07 11.25 27.76
CA THR A 183 8.18 11.41 28.70
C THR A 183 9.45 11.81 27.96
N THR A 184 9.42 12.98 27.32
CA THR A 184 10.49 14.02 27.33
C THR A 184 10.29 15.03 26.19
N PRO A 185 10.65 16.31 26.38
CA PRO A 185 10.28 17.38 25.46
C PRO A 185 11.30 17.58 24.33
N HIS A 186 11.93 16.56 23.75
CA HIS A 186 12.85 16.73 22.62
C HIS A 186 12.72 15.57 21.60
N SER A 187 11.75 15.65 20.69
CA SER A 187 11.81 14.91 19.42
C SER A 187 11.03 15.64 18.34
N GLN A 188 11.76 16.42 17.54
CA GLN A 188 11.31 16.95 16.25
C GLN A 188 11.34 15.82 15.21
N SER A 189 10.33 14.95 15.10
CA SER A 189 10.29 14.02 13.94
C SER A 189 8.95 13.37 13.58
N SER A 190 7.80 13.82 14.10
CA SER A 190 6.50 13.27 13.66
C SER A 190 5.96 13.86 12.35
N SER A 191 6.72 14.74 11.67
CA SER A 191 6.28 15.40 10.42
C SER A 191 6.51 14.57 9.16
N THR A 192 7.31 13.50 9.21
CA THR A 192 7.75 12.74 8.03
C THR A 192 6.67 11.89 7.39
N ARG A 193 5.58 11.56 8.11
CA ARG A 193 4.49 10.72 7.57
C ARG A 193 3.35 11.50 6.91
N ALA A 194 3.38 12.83 6.95
CA ALA A 194 2.37 13.68 6.31
C ALA A 194 2.75 14.13 4.90
N GLY A 195 3.96 13.80 4.42
CA GLY A 195 4.46 14.17 3.10
C GLY A 195 4.46 15.69 2.84
N GLU A 196 4.85 16.08 1.63
CA GLU A 196 4.73 17.46 1.14
C GLU A 196 3.26 17.96 1.15
N ALA A 197 2.29 17.03 1.17
CA ALA A 197 0.87 17.34 1.37
C ALA A 197 0.58 18.08 2.69
N ALA A 198 1.51 18.07 3.68
CA ALA A 198 1.45 18.89 4.89
C ALA A 198 1.29 20.39 4.64
N GLU A 199 1.77 20.88 3.50
CA GLU A 199 1.75 22.30 3.14
C GLU A 199 0.37 22.79 2.68
N LEU A 200 -0.52 21.88 2.23
CA LEU A 200 -1.87 22.25 1.82
C LEU A 200 -2.70 22.71 3.02
N LYS A 201 -3.25 23.91 2.90
CA LYS A 201 -4.12 24.52 3.90
C LYS A 201 -5.58 24.19 3.59
N LEU A 202 -6.45 24.37 4.59
CA LEU A 202 -7.91 24.21 4.41
C LEU A 202 -8.45 25.13 3.31
N VAL A 203 -7.87 26.33 3.21
CA VAL A 203 -8.13 27.32 2.15
C VAL A 203 -7.85 26.77 0.75
N ASP A 204 -6.88 25.86 0.59
CA ASP A 204 -6.58 25.29 -0.72
C ASP A 204 -7.64 24.28 -1.15
N LEU A 205 -8.24 23.54 -0.20
CA LEU A 205 -9.35 22.61 -0.47
C LEU A 205 -10.66 23.33 -0.81
N THR A 206 -10.89 24.51 -0.24
CA THR A 206 -12.05 25.33 -0.59
C THR A 206 -11.86 25.97 -1.96
N LYS A 207 -10.64 26.45 -2.28
CA LYS A 207 -10.29 26.96 -3.62
C LYS A 207 -10.49 25.92 -4.72
N SER A 208 -10.13 24.67 -4.48
CA SER A 208 -10.31 23.59 -5.45
C SER A 208 -11.70 22.96 -5.46
N SER A 209 -12.66 23.54 -4.72
CA SER A 209 -14.04 23.02 -4.62
C SER A 209 -14.13 21.58 -4.09
N VAL A 210 -13.09 21.12 -3.37
CA VAL A 210 -13.10 19.85 -2.63
C VAL A 210 -14.03 19.94 -1.44
N LEU A 211 -14.13 21.12 -0.80
CA LEU A 211 -15.16 21.46 0.18
C LEU A 211 -16.20 22.38 -0.46
N ARG A 212 -17.48 22.13 -0.23
CA ARG A 212 -18.61 22.84 -0.84
C ARG A 212 -19.62 23.28 0.22
N GLU A 213 -20.40 24.30 -0.11
CA GLU A 213 -21.55 24.72 0.69
C GLU A 213 -22.56 23.56 0.78
N GLY A 214 -23.10 23.35 1.98
CA GLY A 214 -24.02 22.24 2.28
C GLY A 214 -23.36 20.90 2.65
N ASP A 215 -22.03 20.78 2.56
CA ASP A 215 -21.30 19.62 3.07
C ASP A 215 -21.36 19.57 4.61
N ILE A 216 -21.33 18.36 5.17
CA ILE A 216 -21.25 18.13 6.62
C ILE A 216 -19.86 17.64 6.99
N LEU A 217 -19.25 18.29 7.98
CA LEU A 217 -18.02 17.86 8.64
C LEU A 217 -18.38 17.16 9.95
N ALA A 218 -18.22 15.84 9.95
CA ALA A 218 -18.41 14.99 11.10
C ALA A 218 -17.13 14.90 11.92
N TYR A 219 -17.14 15.46 13.12
CA TYR A 219 -16.05 15.37 14.10
C TYR A 219 -16.21 14.14 14.97
N LYS A 220 -15.14 13.36 15.13
CA LYS A 220 -15.07 12.25 16.09
C LYS A 220 -13.67 12.15 16.69
N ARG A 221 -13.57 12.22 18.02
CA ARG A 221 -12.29 12.05 18.71
C ARG A 221 -12.44 11.39 20.08
N HIS A 222 -11.57 10.43 20.36
CA HIS A 222 -11.49 9.76 21.66
C HIS A 222 -10.47 10.46 22.56
N PHE A 223 -10.91 10.86 23.75
CA PHE A 223 -10.10 11.51 24.77
C PHE A 223 -9.75 10.49 25.86
N SER A 224 -8.64 9.76 25.68
CA SER A 224 -8.22 8.71 26.63
C SER A 224 -8.09 9.21 28.06
N ASN A 225 -7.63 10.45 28.26
CA ASN A 225 -7.46 11.06 29.58
C ASN A 225 -8.78 11.34 30.30
N LEU A 226 -9.89 11.41 29.56
CA LEU A 226 -11.23 11.66 30.07
C LEU A 226 -12.15 10.43 29.97
N GLY A 227 -11.75 9.42 29.19
CA GLY A 227 -12.61 8.27 28.87
C GLY A 227 -13.85 8.66 28.06
N VAL A 228 -13.83 9.79 27.35
CA VAL A 228 -14.99 10.32 26.60
C VAL A 228 -14.69 10.35 25.11
N VAL A 229 -15.66 9.92 24.29
CA VAL A 229 -15.65 10.15 22.84
C VAL A 229 -16.51 11.37 22.56
N VAL A 230 -15.92 12.38 21.93
CA VAL A 230 -16.66 13.56 21.47
C VAL A 230 -17.03 13.35 20.02
N GLU A 231 -18.32 13.38 19.72
CA GLU A 231 -18.89 13.30 18.37
C GLU A 231 -19.76 14.53 18.12
N LYS A 232 -19.51 15.25 17.02
CA LYS A 232 -20.25 16.47 16.65
C LYS A 232 -20.32 16.62 15.14
N ASP A 233 -21.49 16.93 14.62
CA ASP A 233 -21.67 17.26 13.21
C ASP A 233 -21.79 18.78 13.02
N VAL A 234 -21.21 19.26 11.92
CA VAL A 234 -21.16 20.67 11.56
C VAL A 234 -21.46 20.82 10.08
N ILE A 235 -22.29 21.78 9.68
CA ILE A 235 -22.59 22.04 8.27
C ILE A 235 -21.88 23.30 7.78
N ILE A 236 -21.33 23.25 6.56
CA ILE A 236 -20.75 24.40 5.88
C ILE A 236 -21.89 25.22 5.28
N GLN A 237 -22.11 26.43 5.79
CA GLN A 237 -23.19 27.30 5.31
C GLN A 237 -22.72 28.19 4.16
N ILE A 238 -21.61 28.89 4.35
CA ILE A 238 -21.09 29.88 3.40
C ILE A 238 -19.58 29.72 3.28
N ILE A 239 -19.08 29.82 2.05
CA ILE A 239 -17.64 29.93 1.77
C ILE A 239 -17.39 31.35 1.26
N ASP A 240 -16.62 32.16 2.01
CA ASP A 240 -16.29 33.51 1.55
C ASP A 240 -15.41 33.43 0.28
N PRO A 241 -15.83 33.97 -0.87
CA PRO A 241 -15.07 33.86 -2.12
C PRO A 241 -13.74 34.62 -2.10
N ARG A 242 -13.56 35.60 -1.21
CA ARG A 242 -12.33 36.41 -1.15
C ARG A 242 -11.29 35.81 -0.21
N THR A 243 -11.71 35.42 0.98
CA THR A 243 -10.82 34.90 2.01
C THR A 243 -10.74 33.37 2.01
N HIS A 244 -11.68 32.70 1.35
CA HIS A 244 -11.89 31.26 1.38
C HIS A 244 -12.06 30.70 2.80
N SER A 245 -12.51 31.55 3.72
CA SER A 245 -12.90 31.15 5.06
C SER A 245 -14.26 30.46 5.03
N LEU A 246 -14.44 29.48 5.92
CA LEU A 246 -15.68 28.72 6.02
C LEU A 246 -16.50 29.28 7.18
N THR A 247 -17.75 29.63 6.92
CA THR A 247 -18.74 29.86 7.98
C THR A 247 -19.54 28.59 8.17
N VAL A 248 -19.45 28.04 9.38
CA VAL A 248 -20.04 26.75 9.72
C VAL A 248 -21.07 26.90 10.84
N LEU A 249 -22.11 26.08 10.78
CA LEU A 249 -23.20 26.04 11.76
C LEU A 249 -23.11 24.76 12.60
N LEU A 250 -23.33 24.91 13.91
CA LEU A 250 -23.30 23.83 14.88
C LEU A 250 -24.32 24.06 16.00
N GLU A 251 -24.84 22.97 16.56
CA GLU A 251 -25.71 23.03 17.73
C GLU A 251 -24.90 23.16 19.02
N PRO A 252 -25.36 23.96 20.01
CA PRO A 252 -24.72 24.01 21.32
C PRO A 252 -24.91 22.72 22.12
N GLY A 253 -24.04 22.49 23.11
CA GLY A 253 -24.13 21.35 24.01
C GLY A 253 -23.52 20.06 23.44
N THR A 254 -23.96 18.91 23.99
CA THR A 254 -23.41 17.58 23.70
C THR A 254 -24.14 16.83 22.59
N THR A 255 -25.13 17.46 21.95
CA THR A 255 -25.91 16.87 20.85
C THR A 255 -25.00 16.56 19.66
N ARG A 256 -24.95 15.29 19.24
CA ARG A 256 -24.10 14.88 18.14
C ARG A 256 -24.60 15.42 16.79
N ASP A 257 -25.88 15.22 16.53
CA ASP A 257 -26.48 15.40 15.21
C ASP A 257 -27.02 16.84 15.03
N LEU A 258 -27.07 17.29 13.78
CA LEU A 258 -27.66 18.60 13.41
C LEU A 258 -29.19 18.52 13.34
N PRO A 259 -29.92 19.64 13.54
CA PRO A 259 -31.37 19.68 13.41
C PRO A 259 -31.78 19.34 11.98
N THR A 260 -32.90 18.63 11.84
CA THR A 260 -33.44 18.21 10.53
C THR A 260 -33.65 19.39 9.57
N GLN A 261 -33.94 20.58 10.10
CA GLN A 261 -34.11 21.82 9.33
C GLN A 261 -32.83 22.23 8.57
N LEU A 262 -31.65 21.97 9.14
CA LEU A 262 -30.36 22.28 8.51
C LEU A 262 -29.87 21.16 7.58
N LEU A 263 -30.44 19.96 7.72
CA LEU A 263 -30.09 18.82 6.87
C LEU A 263 -30.75 18.89 5.50
N MET A 264 -31.78 19.73 5.33
CA MET A 264 -32.47 19.92 4.04
C MET A 264 -31.62 20.70 3.03
N PRO A 265 -31.79 20.45 1.73
CA PRO A 265 -31.20 21.28 0.69
C PRO A 265 -31.77 22.70 0.72
N GLY A 266 -30.90 23.72 0.78
CA GLY A 266 -31.33 25.10 0.96
C GLY A 266 -31.72 25.40 2.40
N PRO A 267 -30.75 25.36 3.35
CA PRO A 267 -31.04 25.56 4.77
C PRO A 267 -31.70 26.92 4.99
N CYS A 268 -32.79 26.93 5.77
CA CYS A 268 -33.38 28.16 6.26
C CYS A 268 -32.39 28.89 7.18
N ASP A 269 -32.59 30.21 7.35
CA ASP A 269 -31.75 31.01 8.23
C ASP A 269 -31.62 30.38 9.63
N PRO A 270 -30.41 30.40 10.22
CA PRO A 270 -30.13 29.72 11.47
C PRO A 270 -31.08 30.24 12.56
N THR A 271 -31.95 29.36 13.05
CA THR A 271 -32.83 29.66 14.17
C THR A 271 -32.11 29.29 15.47
N ALA A 272 -32.31 30.06 16.54
CA ALA A 272 -31.74 29.72 17.83
C ALA A 272 -32.18 28.29 18.25
N PRO A 273 -31.28 27.44 18.76
CA PRO A 273 -30.02 27.79 19.42
C PRO A 273 -28.74 27.59 18.56
N THR A 274 -28.85 27.40 17.24
CA THR A 274 -27.70 27.15 16.36
C THR A 274 -26.66 28.28 16.45
N ARG A 275 -25.38 27.91 16.55
CA ARG A 275 -24.24 28.86 16.62
C ARG A 275 -23.47 28.85 15.30
N SER A 276 -23.16 30.03 14.78
CA SER A 276 -22.26 30.21 13.64
C SER A 276 -20.83 30.50 14.09
N MET A 277 -19.84 29.91 13.42
CA MET A 277 -18.42 30.29 13.57
C MET A 277 -17.71 30.37 12.23
N THR A 278 -16.80 31.33 12.07
CA THR A 278 -15.95 31.45 10.89
C THR A 278 -14.58 30.87 11.19
N ILE A 279 -14.11 29.96 10.33
CA ILE A 279 -12.86 29.23 10.49
C ILE A 279 -11.97 29.36 9.25
N THR A 280 -10.67 29.28 9.46
CA THR A 280 -9.65 29.23 8.38
C THR A 280 -8.77 28.00 8.46
N THR A 281 -8.78 27.29 9.59
CA THR A 281 -7.98 26.07 9.81
C THR A 281 -8.78 24.99 10.55
N PRO A 282 -8.46 23.69 10.36
CA PRO A 282 -9.17 22.61 11.06
C PRO A 282 -8.95 22.63 12.57
N THR A 283 -7.80 23.15 13.03
CA THR A 283 -7.52 23.31 14.46
C THR A 283 -8.42 24.38 15.11
N GLN A 284 -8.75 25.46 14.38
CA GLN A 284 -9.74 26.44 14.84
C GLN A 284 -11.12 25.82 14.96
N LEU A 285 -11.52 25.00 13.98
CA LEU A 285 -12.80 24.27 14.02
C LEU A 285 -12.85 23.31 15.21
N GLU A 286 -11.83 22.48 15.39
CA GLU A 286 -11.76 21.55 16.53
C GLU A 286 -11.82 22.30 17.86
N SER A 287 -11.04 23.37 18.02
CA SER A 287 -11.06 24.17 19.25
C SER A 287 -12.43 24.78 19.52
N GLY A 288 -13.10 25.28 18.48
CA GLY A 288 -14.45 25.83 18.58
C GLY A 288 -15.50 24.78 18.96
N LEU A 289 -15.40 23.56 18.42
CA LEU A 289 -16.28 22.45 18.78
C LEU A 289 -16.08 22.00 20.22
N LEU A 290 -14.82 21.92 20.67
CA LEU A 290 -14.49 21.56 22.04
C LEU A 290 -14.88 22.64 23.04
N ASP A 291 -14.80 23.93 22.66
CA ASP A 291 -15.33 25.04 23.47
C ASP A 291 -16.85 24.91 23.65
N VAL A 292 -17.59 24.53 22.59
CA VAL A 292 -19.05 24.37 22.64
C VAL A 292 -19.46 23.11 23.41
N TYR A 293 -18.69 22.04 23.30
CA TYR A 293 -18.90 20.81 24.06
C TYR A 293 -18.56 20.97 25.55
N GLY A 294 -17.72 21.96 25.91
CA GLY A 294 -17.29 22.22 27.29
C GLY A 294 -16.04 21.46 27.72
N VAL A 295 -15.19 21.03 26.77
CA VAL A 295 -13.91 20.37 27.10
C VAL A 295 -12.87 21.43 27.47
N ASP A 296 -12.32 21.32 28.69
CA ASP A 296 -11.27 22.20 29.18
C ASP A 296 -10.04 22.21 28.24
N ARG A 297 -9.47 23.40 28.01
CA ARG A 297 -8.33 23.62 27.12
C ARG A 297 -7.10 22.81 27.55
N ALA A 298 -6.89 22.65 28.84
CA ALA A 298 -5.76 21.87 29.37
C ALA A 298 -5.85 20.36 29.05
N LYS A 299 -7.05 19.86 28.78
CA LYS A 299 -7.31 18.44 28.49
C LYS A 299 -7.41 18.14 26.99
N ARG A 300 -7.17 19.15 26.15
CA ARG A 300 -7.25 18.99 24.70
C ARG A 300 -6.02 18.26 24.18
N PRO A 301 -6.21 17.22 23.34
CA PRO A 301 -5.11 16.44 22.81
C PRO A 301 -4.36 17.22 21.71
N ASN A 302 -3.03 17.25 21.79
CA ASN A 302 -2.14 17.85 20.79
C ASN A 302 -1.99 16.97 19.54
N GLY A 303 -3.08 16.68 18.85
CA GLY A 303 -3.06 15.82 17.66
C GLY A 303 -3.53 16.52 16.40
N ASN A 304 -3.34 15.81 15.28
CA ASN A 304 -3.66 16.34 13.96
C ASN A 304 -5.19 16.40 13.74
N ALA A 305 -5.76 17.61 13.83
CA ALA A 305 -7.18 17.87 13.62
C ALA A 305 -7.71 17.32 12.28
N TRP A 306 -6.88 17.31 11.22
CA TRP A 306 -7.26 16.80 9.88
C TRP A 306 -7.75 15.35 9.89
N LYS A 307 -7.28 14.53 10.82
CA LYS A 307 -7.68 13.11 10.93
C LYS A 307 -9.00 12.91 11.66
N SER A 308 -9.50 13.94 12.34
CA SER A 308 -10.68 13.85 13.22
C SER A 308 -11.97 14.27 12.53
N PHE A 309 -11.88 14.74 11.27
CA PHE A 309 -13.02 15.20 10.49
C PHE A 309 -13.24 14.32 9.27
N THR A 310 -14.48 13.85 9.12
CA THR A 310 -14.97 13.13 7.95
C THR A 310 -15.94 14.03 7.18
N LEU A 311 -15.75 14.13 5.87
CA LEU A 311 -16.62 14.88 4.97
C LEU A 311 -17.80 14.02 4.52
N TRP A 312 -18.99 14.59 4.59
CA TRP A 312 -20.25 14.00 4.15
C TRP A 312 -20.90 14.90 3.11
N ARG A 313 -21.24 14.33 1.95
CA ARG A 313 -21.75 15.06 0.78
C ARG A 313 -22.96 14.35 0.18
N TRP A 314 -23.85 15.10 -0.46
CA TRP A 314 -24.97 14.56 -1.22
C TRP A 314 -24.52 13.60 -2.33
N ALA A 315 -25.24 12.49 -2.48
CA ALA A 315 -24.99 11.51 -3.52
C ALA A 315 -25.51 12.04 -4.87
N GLY A 316 -24.63 12.70 -5.64
CA GLY A 316 -24.92 13.19 -6.98
C GLY A 316 -25.74 14.50 -7.05
N ASP A 317 -25.89 15.04 -8.27
CA ASP A 317 -26.64 16.28 -8.57
C ASP A 317 -28.17 16.11 -8.50
N SER A 318 -28.68 14.87 -8.41
CA SER A 318 -30.13 14.61 -8.38
C SER A 318 -30.67 14.70 -6.96
N LEU A 319 -30.91 15.95 -6.56
CA LEU A 319 -31.53 16.34 -5.30
C LEU A 319 -32.92 15.68 -5.08
N GLU A 320 -33.61 15.33 -6.16
CA GLU A 320 -34.97 14.76 -6.13
C GLU A 320 -35.00 13.26 -5.79
N HIS A 321 -33.95 12.49 -6.12
CA HIS A 321 -33.94 11.05 -5.85
C HIS A 321 -33.56 10.71 -4.40
N ASN A 322 -32.76 11.57 -3.75
CA ASN A 322 -32.26 11.38 -2.39
C ASN A 322 -33.28 11.69 -1.28
N LEU A 323 -34.44 12.27 -1.59
CA LEU A 323 -35.47 12.60 -0.58
C LEU A 323 -36.37 11.40 -0.20
N LEU A 324 -36.37 10.33 -1.01
CA LEU A 324 -37.23 9.16 -0.83
C LEU A 324 -36.50 7.95 -0.24
N GLU A 325 -35.18 7.89 -0.34
CA GLU A 325 -34.35 6.81 0.22
C GLU A 325 -33.65 7.29 1.49
N ASP A 326 -34.21 6.88 2.63
CA ASP A 326 -33.59 6.93 3.96
C ASP A 326 -33.09 8.31 4.42
N ASN A 327 -33.89 8.97 5.27
CA ASN A 327 -33.47 10.11 6.08
C ASN A 327 -32.44 9.65 7.14
N GLY A 328 -31.30 9.12 6.69
CA GLY A 328 -30.17 8.78 7.55
C GLY A 328 -29.75 9.98 8.38
N ARG A 329 -28.96 9.74 9.44
CA ARG A 329 -28.60 10.74 10.47
C ARG A 329 -28.02 12.08 9.94
N ARG A 330 -27.57 12.12 8.68
CA ARG A 330 -26.97 13.29 8.02
C ARG A 330 -27.76 13.78 6.79
N GLY A 331 -29.03 13.41 6.73
CA GLY A 331 -29.97 13.75 5.65
C GLY A 331 -29.47 13.22 4.31
N GLY A 332 -29.41 11.91 4.10
CA GLY A 332 -29.08 11.30 2.79
C GLY A 332 -27.65 11.51 2.26
N ARG A 333 -26.79 12.26 2.95
CA ARG A 333 -25.38 12.44 2.56
C ARG A 333 -24.58 11.15 2.74
N GLN A 334 -23.63 10.91 1.85
CA GLN A 334 -22.69 9.79 1.88
C GLN A 334 -21.31 10.24 2.39
N GLU A 335 -20.58 9.30 2.97
CA GLU A 335 -19.20 9.51 3.42
C GLU A 335 -18.27 9.65 2.22
N HIS A 336 -17.61 10.80 2.10
CA HIS A 336 -16.67 11.07 1.00
C HIS A 336 -15.20 10.81 1.40
N GLY A 337 -14.90 10.80 2.71
CA GLY A 337 -13.58 10.52 3.25
C GLY A 337 -13.16 11.50 4.34
N THR A 338 -11.99 11.27 4.95
CA THR A 338 -11.46 12.20 5.98
C THR A 338 -10.78 13.39 5.34
N LEU A 339 -10.78 14.55 6.00
CA LEU A 339 -10.07 15.73 5.50
C LEU A 339 -8.59 15.45 5.27
N PHE A 340 -7.98 14.57 6.08
CA PHE A 340 -6.60 14.12 5.89
C PHE A 340 -6.38 13.43 4.54
N TYR A 341 -7.25 12.48 4.16
CA TYR A 341 -7.13 11.77 2.89
C TYR A 341 -7.51 12.64 1.69
N LEU A 342 -8.58 13.43 1.80
CA LEU A 342 -8.98 14.37 0.74
C LEU A 342 -7.87 15.37 0.42
N ARG A 343 -7.12 15.81 1.45
CA ARG A 343 -5.94 16.64 1.27
C ARG A 343 -4.82 15.93 0.53
N ALA A 344 -4.58 14.66 0.82
CA ALA A 344 -3.54 13.87 0.17
C ALA A 344 -3.88 13.59 -1.31
N CYS A 345 -5.12 13.16 -1.61
CA CYS A 345 -5.56 12.92 -2.99
C CYS A 345 -5.43 14.18 -3.85
N HIS A 346 -5.89 15.33 -3.33
CA HIS A 346 -5.75 16.61 -4.04
C HIS A 346 -4.28 17.04 -4.23
N TYR A 347 -3.35 16.59 -3.38
CA TYR A 347 -1.93 16.84 -3.59
C TYR A 347 -1.38 16.01 -4.76
N GLU A 348 -1.77 14.74 -4.86
CA GLU A 348 -1.33 13.83 -5.92
C GLU A 348 -1.91 14.19 -7.29
N ASP A 349 -3.09 14.80 -7.34
CA ASP A 349 -3.75 15.24 -8.57
C ASP A 349 -3.15 16.54 -9.18
N ARG A 350 -2.24 17.23 -8.46
CA ARG A 350 -1.54 18.43 -8.93
C ARG A 350 -0.22 18.10 -9.59
#